data_AF-A0A919ANT2-F1
#
_entry.id   AF-A0A919ANT2-F1
#
_cell.length_a   1.000
_cell.length_b   1.000
_cell.length_c   1.000
_cell.angle_alpha   90.00
_cell.angle_beta   90.00
_cell.angle_gamma   90.00
#
_symmetry.space_group_name_H-M   'P 1'
#
loop_
_entity.id
_entity.type
_entity.pdbx_description
1 polymer ?
#
loop_
_entity_poly.entity_id
_entity_poly.type
_entity_poly.pdbx_seq_one_letter_code
_entity_poly.pdbx_strand_id
1 'polypeptide(L)' 'MQQPLDFDPHYYFGIVAENLLKNLGPKALEYADEALKKMRALGDDEGFDMWVGISEHLNAQARQASIPMQAVVH' A
#
# COMPACT_ATOMS: atom_id res chain seq x y z
N MET A 1 15.54 -30.26 7.34
CA MET A 1 16.00 -28.87 7.26
C MET A 1 14.84 -28.05 6.72
N GLN A 2 14.21 -27.21 7.55
CA GLN A 2 13.20 -26.26 7.05
C GLN A 2 13.94 -25.23 6.19
N GLN A 3 13.56 -25.11 4.91
CA GLN A 3 14.07 -24.05 4.06
C GLN A 3 13.63 -22.70 4.63
N PRO A 4 14.52 -21.71 4.80
CA PRO A 4 14.10 -20.38 5.17
C PRO A 4 13.15 -19.87 4.08
N LEU A 5 11.93 -19.50 4.47
CA LEU A 5 11.03 -18.77 3.58
C LEU A 5 11.74 -17.47 3.21
N ASP A 6 11.94 -17.23 1.92
CA ASP A 6 12.50 -15.99 1.41
C ASP A 6 11.54 -14.87 1.83
N PHE A 7 11.99 -13.98 2.71
CA PHE A 7 11.17 -12.90 3.24
C PHE A 7 11.10 -11.80 2.19
N ASP A 8 9.95 -11.66 1.53
CA ASP A 8 9.66 -10.54 0.63
C ASP A 8 8.78 -9.50 1.35
N PRO A 9 9.34 -8.35 1.78
CA PRO A 9 8.57 -7.28 2.42
C PRO A 9 7.44 -6.74 1.54
N HIS A 10 7.61 -6.72 0.21
CA HIS A 10 6.63 -6.13 -0.71
C HIS A 10 5.30 -6.88 -0.67
N TYR A 11 5.33 -8.20 -0.52
CA TYR A 11 4.13 -9.01 -0.33
C TYR A 11 3.29 -8.50 0.86
N TYR A 12 3.95 -8.20 1.98
CA TYR A 12 3.28 -7.70 3.19
C TYR A 12 2.79 -6.27 3.06
N PHE A 13 3.47 -5.41 2.31
CA PHE A 13 2.99 -4.05 2.03
C PHE A 13 1.65 -4.08 1.27
N GLY A 14 1.48 -5.03 0.35
CA GLY A 14 0.21 -5.27 -0.32
C GLY A 14 -0.93 -5.61 0.65
N ILE A 15 -0.67 -6.49 1.63
CA ILE A 15 -1.65 -6.86 2.68
C ILE A 15 -2.02 -5.65 3.54
N VAL A 16 -1.03 -4.84 3.93
CA VAL A 16 -1.27 -3.62 4.71
C VAL A 16 -2.12 -2.64 3.91
N ALA A 17 -1.78 -2.40 2.64
CA ALA A 17 -2.53 -1.52 1.75
C ALA A 17 -4.00 -1.97 1.58
N GLU A 18 -4.22 -3.27 1.38
CA GLU A 18 -5.57 -3.83 1.27
C GLU A 18 -6.39 -3.60 2.55
N ASN A 19 -5.78 -3.84 3.71
CA ASN A 19 -6.43 -3.60 5.00
C ASN A 19 -6.72 -2.11 5.23
N LEU A 20 -5.81 -1.22 4.85
CA LEU A 20 -6.02 0.23 4.95
C LEU A 20 -7.20 0.68 4.07
N LEU A 21 -7.28 0.21 2.82
CA LEU A 21 -8.41 0.52 1.94
C LEU A 21 -9.73 -0.03 2.45
N LYS A 22 -9.75 -1.27 2.95
CA LYS A 22 -10.96 -1.88 3.52
C LYS A 22 -11.53 -1.09 4.70
N ASN A 23 -10.66 -0.57 5.56
CA ASN A 23 -11.08 0.11 6.79
C ASN A 23 -11.29 1.62 6.63
N LEU A 24 -10.48 2.27 5.78
CA LEU A 24 -10.44 3.74 5.68
C LEU A 24 -10.96 4.25 4.32
N GLY A 25 -11.15 3.36 3.34
CA GLY A 25 -11.55 3.73 2.00
C GLY A 25 -10.56 4.70 1.35
N PRO A 26 -11.03 5.71 0.59
CA PRO A 26 -10.16 6.69 -0.08
C PRO A 26 -9.20 7.43 0.85
N LYS A 27 -9.55 7.60 2.14
CA LYS A 27 -8.70 8.27 3.13
C LYS A 27 -7.38 7.53 3.41
N ALA A 28 -7.28 6.25 3.05
CA ALA A 28 -6.04 5.50 3.17
C ALA A 28 -4.86 6.17 2.46
N LEU A 29 -5.11 6.81 1.31
CA LEU A 29 -4.09 7.56 0.56
C LEU A 29 -3.62 8.81 1.31
N GLU A 30 -4.54 9.56 1.92
CA GLU A 30 -4.20 10.73 2.73
C GLU A 30 -3.33 10.35 3.94
N TYR A 31 -3.68 9.26 4.63
CA TYR A 31 -2.89 8.78 5.76
C TYR A 31 -1.50 8.26 5.35
N ALA A 32 -1.38 7.62 4.19
CA ALA A 32 -0.07 7.21 3.67
C ALA A 32 0.82 8.43 3.38
N ASP A 33 0.25 9.49 2.79
CA ASP A 33 0.97 10.76 2.57
C ASP A 33 1.39 11.43 3.89
N GLU A 34 0.52 11.43 4.90
CA GLU A 34 0.86 11.93 6.24
C GLU A 34 1.99 11.12 6.90
N ALA A 35 1.94 9.79 6.77
CA ALA A 35 2.99 8.92 7.29
C ALA A 35 4.33 9.20 6.61
N LEU A 36 4.37 9.35 5.29
CA LEU A 36 5.57 9.71 4.54
C LEU A 36 6.17 11.05 4.99
N LYS A 37 5.32 12.07 5.17
CA LYS A 37 5.75 13.38 5.70
C LYS A 37 6.35 13.23 7.11
N LYS A 38 5.72 12.42 7.95
CA LYS A 38 6.18 12.16 9.32
C LYS A 38 7.53 11.43 9.34
N MET A 39 7.70 10.35 8.57
CA MET A 39 8.97 9.61 8.51
C MET A 39 10.11 10.51 8.03
N ARG A 40 9.86 11.31 6.99
CA ARG A 40 10.83 12.29 6.51
C ARG A 40 11.19 13.36 7.54
N ALA A 41 10.22 13.85 8.31
CA ALA A 41 10.46 14.82 9.38
C ALA A 41 11.25 14.24 10.56
N LEU A 42 11.13 12.93 10.79
CA LEU A 42 11.87 12.21 11.82
C LEU A 42 13.25 11.73 11.35
N GLY A 43 13.54 11.75 10.04
CA GLY A 43 14.74 11.15 9.48
C GLY A 43 14.73 9.62 9.56
N ASP A 44 13.54 9.01 9.55
CA ASP A 44 13.35 7.56 9.58
C ASP A 44 13.29 7.02 8.14
N ASP A 45 14.46 6.73 7.58
CA ASP A 45 14.60 6.29 6.18
C ASP A 45 13.99 4.89 5.96
N GLU A 46 14.14 3.96 6.91
CA GLU A 46 13.54 2.62 6.81
C GLU A 46 12.01 2.68 6.87
N GLY A 47 11.47 3.48 7.80
CA GLY A 47 10.04 3.74 7.89
C GLY A 47 9.52 4.44 6.63
N PHE A 48 10.29 5.36 6.05
CA PHE A 48 9.94 6.05 4.81
C PHE A 48 9.82 5.06 3.65
N ASP A 49 10.83 4.22 3.43
CA ASP A 49 10.84 3.22 2.35
C ASP A 49 9.69 2.22 2.47
N MET A 50 9.38 1.79 3.70
CA MET A 50 8.22 0.95 3.97
C MET A 50 6.91 1.64 3.54
N TRP A 51 6.71 2.91 3.92
CA TRP A 51 5.51 3.65 3.57
C TRP A 51 5.43 3.99 2.08
N VAL A 52 6.56 4.13 1.38
CA VAL A 52 6.60 4.23 -0.08
C VAL A 52 6.02 2.97 -0.71
N GLY A 53 6.49 1.79 -0.31
CA GLY A 53 5.96 0.52 -0.81
C GLY A 53 4.45 0.36 -0.56
N ILE A 54 3.98 0.70 0.65
CA ILE A 54 2.54 0.67 0.97
C ILE A 54 1.76 1.64 0.08
N SER A 55 2.27 2.87 -0.13
CA SER A 55 1.61 3.89 -0.95
C SER A 55 1.51 3.48 -2.43
N GLU A 56 2.52 2.79 -2.97
CA GLU A 56 2.48 2.23 -4.32
C GLU A 56 1.34 1.20 -4.47
N HIS A 57 1.21 0.28 -3.53
CA HIS A 57 0.12 -0.70 -3.51
C HIS A 57 -1.25 -0.03 -3.35
N LEU A 58 -1.38 0.96 -2.48
CA LEU A 58 -2.62 1.73 -2.30
C LEU A 58 -3.05 2.40 -3.61
N ASN A 59 -2.13 3.08 -4.29
CA ASN A 59 -2.40 3.74 -5.56
C ASN A 59 -2.79 2.75 -6.67
N ALA A 60 -2.11 1.61 -6.76
CA ALA A 60 -2.44 0.57 -7.73
C ALA A 60 -3.86 0.02 -7.51
N GLN A 61 -4.21 -0.28 -6.25
CA GLN A 61 -5.53 -0.81 -5.90
C GLN A 61 -6.65 0.24 -6.06
N ALA A 62 -6.42 1.49 -5.65
CA ALA A 62 -7.39 2.57 -5.81
C ALA A 62 -7.71 2.81 -7.30
N ARG A 63 -6.71 2.74 -8.19
CA ARG A 63 -6.92 2.81 -9.64
C ARG A 63 -7.78 1.66 -10.14
N GLN A 64 -7.53 0.43 -9.70
CA GLN A 64 -8.33 -0.74 -10.08
C GLN A 64 -9.79 -0.60 -9.62
N ALA A 65 -10.02 -0.10 -8.40
CA ALA A 65 -11.37 0.15 -7.88
C ALA A 65 -12.11 1.28 -8.63
N SER A 66 -11.36 2.24 -9.20
CA SER A 66 -11.91 3.37 -9.95
C SER A 66 -12.23 3.07 -11.42
N ILE A 67 -11.80 1.92 -11.96
CA ILE A 67 -12.25 1.45 -13.27
C ILE A 67 -13.59 0.73 -13.02
N PRO A 68 -14.75 1.36 -13.28
CA PRO A 68 -15.98 0.60 -13.31
C PRO A 68 -15.81 -0.46 -14.38
N MET A 69 -16.30 -1.65 -14.06
CA MET A 69 -16.50 -2.79 -14.94
C MET A 69 -17.39 -2.35 -16.11
N GLN A 70 -16.83 -1.59 -17.05
CA GLN A 70 -17.48 -1.23 -18.30
C GLN A 70 -17.52 -2.52 -19.11
N ALA A 71 -18.72 -3.10 -19.13
CA ALA A 71 -19.27 -3.77 -20.29
C ALA A 71 -18.32 -4.74 -20.98
N VAL A 72 -18.13 -5.93 -20.41
CA VAL A 72 -18.07 -7.11 -21.28
C VAL A 72 -19.51 -7.42 -21.68
N VAL A 73 -20.01 -6.67 -22.66
CA VAL A 73 -21.11 -7.11 -23.50
C VAL A 73 -20.43 -7.74 -24.71
N HIS A 74 -20.37 -9.06 -24.74
CA HIS A 74 -20.42 -9.88 -25.96
C HIS A 74 -20.71 -11.33 -25.58
#